data_AF-A0A2D9TC54-F1
#
_entry.id   AF-A0A2D9TC54-F1
#
_cell.length_a   1.000
_cell.length_b   1.000
_cell.length_c   1.000
_cell.angle_alpha   90.00
_cell.angle_beta   90.00
_cell.angle_gamma   90.00
#
_symmetry.space_group_name_H-M   'P 1'
#
loop_
_entity.id
_entity.type
_entity.pdbx_description
1 polymer ?
#
loop_
_entity_poly.entity_id
_entity_poly.type
_entity_poly.pdbx_seq_one_letter_code
_entity_poly.pdbx_strand_id
1 'polypeptide(L)'
;MALLVGCGEDQEPERARAFWDRIQTEDYRSWERAPGYPERSPSRAAHGDMVDIYVNDVVTQDLASPTRLDEWSDGAVIVKDGYEDGELCFVAAMSKEDGEWFWVEYDGEGDTLYSGQPNLCTGCHSLGDDSVRAFFLP
;
A
#
# COMPACT_ATOMS: atom_id res chain seq x y z
N MET A 1 26.66 -16.59 0.74
CA MET A 1 25.83 -16.41 -0.46
C MET A 1 25.49 -14.93 -0.49
N ALA A 2 26.15 -14.16 -1.35
CA ALA A 2 26.00 -12.71 -1.42
C ALA A 2 25.36 -12.39 -2.76
N LEU A 3 24.15 -11.84 -2.74
CA LEU A 3 23.48 -11.31 -3.92
C LEU A 3 22.80 -9.98 -3.52
N LEU A 4 23.36 -8.91 -4.08
CA LEU A 4 22.75 -7.65 -4.48
C LEU A 4 21.91 -6.90 -3.43
N VAL A 5 22.59 -5.97 -2.73
CA VAL A 5 21.95 -4.80 -2.12
C VAL A 5 21.36 -3.97 -3.26
N GLY A 6 20.05 -4.12 -3.50
CA GLY A 6 19.28 -3.15 -4.26
C GLY A 6 19.29 -1.79 -3.54
N CYS A 7 19.23 -0.70 -4.28
CA CYS A 7 19.27 0.67 -3.77
C CYS A 7 17.98 1.09 -3.01
N GLY A 8 17.44 0.20 -2.18
CA GLY A 8 16.20 0.37 -1.44
C GLY A 8 16.37 0.17 0.07
N GLU A 9 15.54 0.87 0.84
CA GLU A 9 15.44 0.68 2.29
C GLU A 9 14.51 -0.52 2.58
N ASP A 10 14.99 -1.73 2.29
CA ASP A 10 14.32 -3.00 2.63
C ASP A 10 14.67 -3.41 4.06
N GLN A 11 13.98 -2.81 5.04
CA GLN A 11 14.32 -2.92 6.46
C GLN A 11 13.80 -4.21 7.11
N GLU A 12 12.73 -4.79 6.56
CA GLU A 12 12.04 -5.98 7.06
C GLU A 12 11.70 -6.99 5.94
N PRO A 13 12.70 -7.56 5.23
CA PRO A 13 12.51 -8.41 4.04
C PRO A 13 11.65 -9.66 4.27
N GLU A 14 11.77 -10.29 5.44
CA GLU A 14 10.99 -11.49 5.76
C GLU A 14 9.50 -11.16 5.92
N ARG A 15 9.19 -10.03 6.55
CA ARG A 15 7.82 -9.53 6.71
C ARG A 15 7.24 -9.10 5.37
N ALA A 16 8.04 -8.44 4.53
CA ALA A 16 7.66 -8.08 3.17
C ALA A 16 7.28 -9.33 2.35
N ARG A 17 8.13 -10.35 2.31
CA ARG A 17 7.81 -11.60 1.59
C ARG A 17 6.52 -12.25 2.12
N ALA A 18 6.37 -12.36 3.45
CA ALA A 18 5.17 -12.95 4.03
C ALA A 18 3.90 -12.14 3.69
N PHE A 19 4.02 -10.81 3.66
CA PHE A 19 2.93 -9.93 3.30
C PHE A 19 2.57 -10.01 1.82
N TRP A 20 3.56 -10.12 0.92
CA TRP A 20 3.32 -10.40 -0.50
C TRP A 20 2.52 -11.69 -0.69
N ASP A 21 2.99 -12.80 -0.10
CA ASP A 21 2.31 -14.09 -0.21
C ASP A 21 0.86 -14.01 0.30
N ARG A 22 0.64 -13.27 1.38
CA ARG A 22 -0.70 -13.02 1.94
C ARG A 22 -1.60 -12.29 0.96
N ILE A 23 -1.21 -11.12 0.45
CA ILE A 23 -2.08 -10.32 -0.43
C ILE A 23 -2.35 -11.04 -1.76
N GLN A 24 -1.41 -11.84 -2.26
CA GLN A 24 -1.63 -12.68 -3.44
C GLN A 24 -2.61 -13.82 -3.15
N THR A 25 -2.49 -14.47 -1.98
CA THR A 25 -3.41 -15.55 -1.54
C THR A 25 -4.83 -15.03 -1.34
N GLU A 26 -4.96 -13.82 -0.82
CA GLU A 26 -6.24 -13.12 -0.61
C GLU A 26 -6.80 -12.51 -1.92
N ASP A 27 -6.10 -12.68 -3.06
CA ASP A 27 -6.42 -12.10 -4.37
C ASP A 27 -6.78 -10.61 -4.27
N TYR A 28 -5.86 -9.79 -3.76
CA TYR A 28 -6.16 -8.39 -3.41
C TYR A 28 -6.76 -7.54 -4.53
N ARG A 29 -6.56 -7.92 -5.80
CA ARG A 29 -7.16 -7.24 -6.95
C ARG A 29 -8.66 -7.47 -7.07
N SER A 30 -9.20 -8.45 -6.34
CA SER A 30 -10.63 -8.68 -6.19
C SER A 30 -11.24 -7.89 -5.04
N TRP A 31 -10.46 -7.17 -4.23
CA TRP A 31 -10.97 -6.34 -3.14
C TRP A 31 -11.68 -5.09 -3.67
N GLU A 32 -12.37 -4.39 -2.77
CA GLU A 32 -13.02 -3.13 -3.08
C GLU A 32 -12.02 -2.06 -3.54
N ARG A 33 -12.48 -1.21 -4.44
CA ARG A 33 -11.73 -0.06 -4.92
C ARG A 33 -11.78 1.07 -3.90
N ALA A 34 -10.65 1.72 -3.68
CA ALA A 34 -10.58 2.84 -2.75
C ALA A 34 -11.55 3.98 -3.15
N PRO A 35 -12.14 4.70 -2.18
CA PRO A 35 -12.97 5.86 -2.46
C PRO A 35 -12.28 6.88 -3.37
N GLY A 36 -12.97 7.31 -4.43
CA GLY A 36 -12.40 8.21 -5.43
C GLY A 36 -11.55 7.54 -6.52
N TYR A 37 -11.33 6.22 -6.44
CA TYR A 37 -10.56 5.43 -7.43
C TYR A 37 -11.34 4.20 -7.94
N PRO A 38 -12.60 4.34 -8.41
CA PRO A 38 -13.44 3.21 -8.81
C PRO A 38 -12.89 2.45 -10.04
N GLU A 39 -12.01 3.09 -10.80
CA GLU A 39 -11.31 2.52 -11.94
C GLU A 39 -9.87 3.03 -11.99
N ARG A 40 -9.07 2.49 -12.91
CA ARG A 40 -7.68 2.92 -13.11
C ARG A 40 -7.63 4.42 -13.39
N SER A 41 -6.89 5.14 -12.56
CA SER A 41 -6.92 6.61 -12.55
C SER A 41 -5.53 7.19 -12.77
N PRO A 42 -5.41 8.36 -13.45
CA PRO A 42 -4.12 9.03 -13.59
C PRO A 42 -3.52 9.38 -12.23
N SER A 43 -2.23 9.11 -12.06
CA SER A 43 -1.47 9.57 -10.90
C SER A 43 -0.58 10.75 -11.29
N ARG A 44 -0.38 11.66 -10.34
CA ARG A 44 0.52 12.80 -10.49
C ARG A 44 1.51 12.79 -9.34
N ALA A 45 2.32 11.74 -9.24
CA ALA A 45 3.33 11.60 -8.18
C ALA A 45 4.28 10.43 -8.48
N ALA A 46 5.22 10.18 -7.56
CA ALA A 46 6.37 9.27 -7.59
C ALA A 46 6.09 7.77 -7.80
N HIS A 47 4.93 7.40 -8.36
CA HIS A 47 4.40 6.06 -8.36
C HIS A 47 3.54 5.83 -9.62
N GLY A 48 4.16 5.90 -10.80
CA GLY A 48 3.57 5.56 -12.11
C GLY A 48 2.63 6.61 -12.70
N ASP A 49 2.29 6.44 -13.98
CA ASP A 49 1.39 7.33 -14.71
C ASP A 49 -0.08 7.06 -14.37
N MET A 50 -0.41 5.80 -14.10
CA MET A 50 -1.76 5.34 -13.79
C MET A 50 -1.73 4.42 -12.57
N VAL A 51 -2.79 4.46 -11.76
CA VAL A 51 -2.84 3.69 -10.51
C VAL A 51 -4.18 3.01 -10.33
N ASP A 52 -4.12 1.87 -9.67
CA ASP A 52 -5.23 1.12 -9.15
C ASP A 52 -5.06 1.00 -7.63
N ILE A 53 -6.08 1.38 -6.85
CA ILE A 53 -6.00 1.36 -5.38
C ILE A 53 -7.11 0.47 -4.83
N TYR A 54 -6.71 -0.52 -4.05
CA TYR A 54 -7.55 -1.56 -3.46
C TYR A 54 -7.49 -1.47 -1.94
N VAL A 55 -8.61 -1.78 -1.28
CA VAL A 55 -8.75 -1.71 0.17
C VAL A 55 -9.42 -2.98 0.68
N ASN A 56 -8.91 -3.54 1.78
CA ASN A 56 -9.50 -4.75 2.34
C ASN A 56 -10.82 -4.47 3.08
N ASP A 57 -11.45 -5.53 3.59
CA ASP A 57 -12.72 -5.43 4.31
C ASP A 57 -12.65 -4.56 5.57
N VAL A 58 -11.48 -4.50 6.24
CA VAL A 58 -11.29 -3.66 7.44
C VAL A 58 -11.43 -2.18 7.06
N VAL A 59 -10.71 -1.73 6.04
CA VAL A 59 -10.81 -0.34 5.55
C VAL A 59 -12.21 -0.05 5.03
N THR A 60 -12.86 -1.01 4.36
CA THR A 60 -14.26 -0.89 3.92
C THR A 60 -15.21 -0.67 5.09
N GLN A 61 -15.02 -1.40 6.20
CA GLN A 61 -15.80 -1.25 7.42
C GLN A 61 -15.54 0.10 8.10
N ASP A 62 -14.27 0.52 8.17
CA ASP A 62 -13.89 1.83 8.72
C ASP A 62 -14.60 2.95 7.95
N LEU A 63 -14.56 2.92 6.62
CA LEU A 63 -15.22 3.91 5.76
C LEU A 63 -16.75 3.93 5.91
N ALA A 64 -17.36 2.79 6.24
CA ALA A 64 -18.80 2.67 6.48
C ALA A 64 -19.22 3.03 7.91
N SER A 65 -18.26 3.34 8.80
CA SER A 65 -18.51 3.65 10.20
C SER A 65 -19.44 4.86 10.35
N PRO A 66 -20.48 4.79 11.19
CA PRO A 66 -21.34 5.95 11.49
C PRO A 66 -20.67 6.93 12.45
N THR A 67 -19.53 6.56 13.03
CA THR A 67 -18.74 7.40 13.94
C THR A 67 -17.45 7.80 13.27
N ARG A 68 -17.11 9.09 13.42
CA ARG A 68 -15.81 9.62 13.01
C ARG A 68 -14.70 8.79 13.66
N LEU A 69 -13.74 8.40 12.84
CA LEU A 69 -12.52 7.72 13.27
C LEU A 69 -11.37 8.73 13.32
N ASP A 70 -10.49 8.57 14.32
CA ASP A 70 -9.26 9.36 14.43
C ASP A 70 -8.06 8.62 13.83
N GLU A 71 -8.19 7.31 13.60
CA GLU A 71 -7.19 6.45 12.98
C GLU A 71 -7.85 5.26 12.27
N TRP A 72 -7.14 4.65 11.32
CA TRP A 72 -7.57 3.39 10.70
C TRP A 72 -7.43 2.23 11.69
N SER A 73 -8.30 1.24 11.57
CA SER A 73 -8.30 0.07 12.45
C SER A 73 -7.10 -0.85 12.20
N ASP A 74 -6.67 -1.57 13.24
CA ASP A 74 -5.72 -2.67 13.08
C ASP A 74 -6.25 -3.72 12.09
N GLY A 75 -5.35 -4.22 11.25
CA GLY A 75 -5.67 -5.08 10.12
C GLY A 75 -6.08 -4.32 8.85
N ALA A 76 -6.13 -2.99 8.87
CA ALA A 76 -6.30 -2.19 7.65
C ALA A 76 -5.19 -2.51 6.64
N VAL A 77 -5.58 -2.80 5.39
CA VAL A 77 -4.65 -3.02 4.29
C VAL A 77 -5.07 -2.21 3.08
N ILE A 78 -4.11 -1.47 2.52
CA ILE A 78 -4.26 -0.68 1.30
C ILE A 78 -3.18 -1.12 0.34
N VAL A 79 -3.57 -1.51 -0.88
CA VAL A 79 -2.65 -1.91 -1.94
C VAL A 79 -2.84 -0.99 -3.14
N LYS A 80 -1.73 -0.55 -3.71
CA LYS A 80 -1.67 0.31 -4.88
C LYS A 80 -0.82 -0.36 -5.95
N ASP A 81 -1.45 -0.72 -7.05
CA ASP A 81 -0.74 -1.07 -8.27
C ASP A 81 -0.40 0.21 -9.05
N GLY A 82 0.83 0.33 -9.50
CA GLY A 82 1.30 1.37 -10.40
C GLY A 82 1.54 0.88 -11.80
N TYR A 83 1.19 1.70 -12.78
CA TYR A 83 1.33 1.38 -14.19
C TYR A 83 2.06 2.49 -14.96
N GLU A 84 2.93 2.07 -15.87
CA GLU A 84 3.63 2.90 -16.85
C GLU A 84 3.42 2.31 -18.24
N ASP A 85 2.99 3.13 -19.20
CA ASP A 85 2.63 2.68 -20.56
C ASP A 85 1.61 1.50 -20.60
N GLY A 86 0.83 1.32 -19.53
CA GLY A 86 -0.15 0.25 -19.36
C GLY A 86 0.38 -1.03 -18.73
N GLU A 87 1.67 -1.13 -18.47
CA GLU A 87 2.34 -2.26 -17.83
C GLU A 87 2.47 -2.02 -16.32
N LEU A 88 2.32 -3.08 -15.52
CA LEU A 88 2.49 -2.99 -14.06
C LEU A 88 3.99 -2.78 -13.76
N CYS A 89 4.34 -1.67 -13.12
CA CYS A 89 5.73 -1.33 -12.83
C CYS A 89 6.09 -1.53 -11.35
N PHE A 90 5.16 -1.37 -10.42
CA PHE A 90 5.36 -1.64 -8.99
C PHE A 90 4.02 -1.93 -8.29
N VAL A 91 4.11 -2.52 -7.10
CA VAL A 91 3.01 -2.66 -6.14
C VAL A 91 3.45 -2.05 -4.81
N ALA A 92 2.83 -0.95 -4.41
CA ALA A 92 3.04 -0.34 -3.10
C ALA A 92 1.90 -0.75 -2.16
N ALA A 93 2.20 -1.14 -0.93
CA ALA A 93 1.19 -1.54 0.03
C ALA A 93 1.52 -1.05 1.45
N MET A 94 0.47 -0.88 2.24
CA MET A 94 0.57 -0.59 3.66
C MET A 94 -0.40 -1.46 4.45
N SER A 95 0.06 -1.97 5.58
CA SER A 95 -0.77 -2.73 6.53
C SER A 95 -0.61 -2.18 7.95
N LYS A 96 -1.71 -1.99 8.66
CA LYS A 96 -1.68 -1.53 10.06
C LYS A 96 -1.75 -2.73 11.00
N GLU A 97 -0.78 -2.86 11.89
CA GLU A 97 -0.73 -3.90 12.91
C GLU A 97 -0.23 -3.29 14.23
N ASP A 98 -0.91 -3.58 15.34
CA ASP A 98 -0.61 -3.05 16.67
C ASP A 98 -0.49 -1.51 16.71
N GLY A 99 -1.34 -0.81 15.94
CA GLY A 99 -1.37 0.64 15.82
C GLY A 99 -0.31 1.23 14.88
N GLU A 100 0.58 0.41 14.30
CA GLU A 100 1.69 0.87 13.48
C GLU A 100 1.53 0.48 12.02
N TRP A 101 1.86 1.42 11.13
CA TRP A 101 1.92 1.15 9.69
C TRP A 101 3.23 0.47 9.30
N PHE A 102 3.09 -0.70 8.68
CA PHE A 102 4.12 -1.33 7.88
C PHE A 102 3.96 -0.89 6.42
N TRP A 103 5.06 -0.51 5.79
CA TRP A 103 5.13 -0.04 4.41
C TRP A 103 5.93 -1.03 3.59
N VAL A 104 5.51 -1.26 2.35
CA VAL A 104 6.28 -2.06 1.40
C VAL A 104 6.07 -1.56 -0.03
N GLU A 105 7.09 -1.70 -0.86
CA GLU A 105 6.98 -1.57 -2.31
C GLU A 105 7.70 -2.74 -2.97
N TYR A 106 7.03 -3.36 -3.93
CA TYR A 106 7.56 -4.41 -4.79
C TYR A 106 7.66 -3.89 -6.21
N ASP A 107 8.60 -4.42 -7.00
CA ASP A 107 8.57 -4.21 -8.45
C ASP A 107 7.42 -4.99 -9.12
N GLY A 108 7.30 -4.85 -10.45
CA GLY A 108 6.29 -5.56 -11.25
C GLY A 108 6.42 -7.09 -11.24
N GLU A 109 7.55 -7.64 -10.78
CA GLU A 109 7.81 -9.08 -10.66
C GLU A 109 7.53 -9.62 -9.24
N GLY A 110 7.42 -8.72 -8.25
CA GLY A 110 7.16 -9.03 -6.85
C GLY A 110 8.41 -9.03 -5.96
N ASP A 111 9.56 -8.60 -6.48
CA ASP A 111 10.76 -8.44 -5.67
C ASP A 111 10.64 -7.17 -4.81
N THR A 112 11.02 -7.27 -3.53
CA THR A 112 10.92 -6.17 -2.57
C THR A 112 11.94 -5.09 -2.89
N LEU A 113 11.47 -3.85 -3.07
CA LEU A 113 12.28 -2.66 -3.25
C LEU A 113 12.45 -1.92 -1.91
N TYR A 114 11.38 -1.79 -1.14
CA TYR A 114 11.36 -1.09 0.14
C TYR A 114 10.47 -1.83 1.13
N SER A 115 10.81 -1.84 2.42
CA SER A 115 9.96 -2.42 3.45
C SER A 115 10.22 -1.83 4.84
N GLY A 116 9.23 -1.91 5.73
CA GLY A 116 9.32 -1.43 7.11
C GLY A 116 8.77 -0.01 7.25
N GLN A 117 9.62 0.94 7.64
CA GLN A 117 9.30 2.37 7.75
C GLN A 117 10.35 3.24 7.00
N PRO A 118 10.56 3.00 5.70
CA PRO A 118 11.52 3.76 4.90
C PRO A 118 11.14 5.24 4.85
N ASN A 119 12.15 6.12 4.95
CA ASN A 119 11.92 7.57 4.98
C ASN A 119 11.29 8.09 3.68
N LEU A 120 11.54 7.39 2.57
CA LEU A 120 10.95 7.68 1.28
C LEU A 120 9.41 7.60 1.32
N CYS A 121 8.85 6.64 2.06
CA CYS A 121 7.41 6.49 2.23
C CYS A 121 6.89 7.46 3.30
N THR A 122 7.45 7.39 4.52
CA THR A 122 6.92 8.10 5.69
C THR A 122 7.05 9.62 5.58
N GLY A 123 8.08 10.12 4.90
CA GLY A 123 8.32 11.55 4.71
C GLY A 123 7.16 12.27 4.02
N CYS A 124 6.53 11.62 3.05
CA CYS A 124 5.35 12.16 2.36
C CYS A 124 4.04 11.72 3.03
N HIS A 125 3.97 10.47 3.51
CA HIS A 125 2.76 9.90 4.10
C HIS A 125 2.37 10.50 5.45
N SER A 126 3.32 11.00 6.24
CA SER A 126 3.05 11.69 7.52
C SER A 126 2.08 12.89 7.44
N LEU A 127 1.80 13.39 6.23
CA LEU A 127 0.85 14.47 5.98
C LEU A 127 -0.59 13.99 5.68
N GLY A 128 -0.81 12.68 5.59
CA GLY A 128 -2.13 12.07 5.34
C GLY A 128 -2.96 11.88 6.62
N ASP A 129 -4.23 11.52 6.44
CA ASP A 129 -5.11 11.14 7.54
C ASP A 129 -4.72 9.73 8.02
N ASP A 130 -4.11 9.68 9.20
CA ASP A 130 -3.43 8.49 9.72
C ASP A 130 -2.54 7.82 8.65
N SER A 131 -1.65 8.64 8.08
CA SER A 131 -0.70 8.27 7.02
C SER A 131 -1.29 7.93 5.64
N VAL A 132 -2.62 7.87 5.51
CA VAL A 132 -3.29 7.63 4.22
C VAL A 132 -3.51 8.94 3.48
N ARG A 133 -3.08 8.99 2.21
CA ARG A 133 -3.15 10.21 1.37
C ARG A 133 -4.13 10.13 0.21
N ALA A 134 -4.51 8.93 -0.18
CA ALA A 134 -5.37 8.72 -1.35
C ALA A 134 -6.83 9.07 -1.05
N PHE A 135 -7.27 8.81 0.18
CA PHE A 135 -8.60 9.06 0.70
C PHE A 135 -8.50 9.35 2.21
N PHE A 136 -9.63 9.67 2.85
CA PHE A 136 -9.67 10.21 4.20
C PHE A 136 -10.55 9.36 5.11
N LEU A 137 -10.34 9.46 6.43
CA LEU A 137 -11.23 8.89 7.44
C LEU A 137 -12.63 9.53 7.33
N PRO A 138 -13.71 8.80 7.67
CA PRO A 138 -15.10 9.31 7.57
C PRO A 138 -15.44 10.43 8.57
#